data_AF-A0A0F9D5H5-F1
#
_entry.id   AF-A0A0F9D5H5-F1
#
_cell.length_a   1.000
_cell.length_b   1.000
_cell.length_c   1.000
_cell.angle_alpha   90.00
_cell.angle_beta   90.00
_cell.angle_gamma   90.00
#
_symmetry.space_group_name_H-M   'P 1'
#
loop_
_entity.id
_entity.type
_entity.pdbx_description
1 polymer ?
#
loop_
_entity_poly.entity_id
_entity_poly.type
_entity_poly.pdbx_seq_one_letter_code
_entity_poly.pdbx_strand_id
1 'polypeptide(L)'
;MVYNIITLPVTILFITCGVILLFYAIKLRSKYHEEHNFYNSILTVILWIIAGLIYPFFFWSNQGNFTWYLTLSTFFICILMPCLIFLIIFYQYRFILRNNPDLQLERNIETFLKVFDEKQNRIKGGRSCDLKTDLHRKGSHLIPAGIIILLWIFAVYVWEGIWKVNDIWGISGMYFGRFLILTAGYSGILIFGALDMVRLSFIFENRNIFHLIPGKVLISLSKSMKRKENFEFIKPVTLALSFALIFSFPISIFASAALISTIGDGAASIIGLRFGKKHFPKSSDKTIIGYIAGFLASFGISIFALWLFESVLGFYKILIIAICGAVMFVFIDLLNLKIDDNILNPI
;
A
#
# COMPACT_ATOMS: atom_id res chain seq x y z
N MET A 1 1.56 30.45 -1.70
CA MET A 1 1.25 29.02 -1.93
C MET A 1 -0.16 28.98 -2.50
N VAL A 2 -0.31 28.93 -3.82
CA VAL A 2 -1.64 29.00 -4.45
C VAL A 2 -2.10 27.57 -4.67
N TYR A 3 -3.19 27.19 -4.00
CA TYR A 3 -3.85 25.92 -4.22
C TYR A 3 -4.25 25.82 -5.70
N ASN A 4 -3.60 24.93 -6.46
CA ASN A 4 -3.84 24.86 -7.90
C ASN A 4 -5.21 24.24 -8.15
N ILE A 5 -6.11 24.98 -8.80
CA ILE A 5 -7.48 24.54 -9.07
C ILE A 5 -7.53 23.19 -9.83
N ILE A 6 -6.47 22.89 -10.61
CA ILE A 6 -6.33 21.64 -11.36
C ILE A 6 -6.24 20.42 -10.41
N THR A 7 -5.67 20.57 -9.21
CA THR A 7 -5.51 19.46 -8.25
C THR A 7 -6.72 19.24 -7.34
N LEU A 8 -7.64 20.22 -7.28
CA LEU A 8 -8.83 20.16 -6.45
C LEU A 8 -9.69 18.89 -6.67
N PRO A 9 -9.88 18.39 -7.90
CA PRO A 9 -10.63 17.15 -8.13
C PRO A 9 -10.04 15.94 -7.42
N VAL A 10 -8.71 15.82 -7.33
CA VAL A 10 -8.05 14.71 -6.61
C VAL A 10 -8.35 14.81 -5.12
N THR A 11 -8.25 16.00 -4.54
CA THR A 11 -8.59 16.23 -3.13
C THR A 11 -10.05 15.88 -2.84
N ILE A 12 -11.00 16.37 -3.65
CA ILE A 12 -12.43 16.08 -3.49
C ILE A 12 -12.67 14.57 -3.59
N LEU A 13 -12.07 13.90 -4.58
CA LEU A 13 -12.23 12.47 -4.78
C LEU A 13 -11.74 11.67 -3.55
N PHE A 14 -10.55 11.97 -3.04
CA PHE A 14 -9.95 11.26 -1.91
C PHE A 14 -10.70 11.51 -0.60
N ILE A 15 -11.16 12.74 -0.34
CA ILE A 15 -12.02 13.05 0.81
C ILE A 15 -13.34 12.29 0.70
N THR A 16 -13.95 12.28 -0.48
CA THR A 16 -15.21 11.55 -0.73
C THR A 16 -15.03 10.05 -0.50
N CYS A 17 -13.95 9.45 -1.02
CA CYS A 17 -13.60 8.06 -0.77
C CYS A 17 -13.38 7.79 0.73
N GLY A 18 -12.67 8.68 1.44
CA GLY A 18 -12.49 8.60 2.89
C GLY A 18 -13.81 8.58 3.66
N VAL A 19 -14.75 9.47 3.32
CA VAL A 19 -16.10 9.51 3.93
C VAL A 19 -16.90 8.24 3.63
N ILE A 20 -16.84 7.72 2.40
CA ILE A 20 -17.48 6.45 2.05
C ILE A 20 -16.88 5.30 2.88
N LEU A 21 -15.55 5.23 3.02
CA LEU A 21 -14.88 4.21 3.81
C LEU A 21 -15.20 4.35 5.31
N LEU A 22 -15.39 5.56 5.83
CA LEU A 22 -15.87 5.78 7.19
C LEU A 22 -17.24 5.15 7.41
N PHE A 23 -18.16 5.32 6.44
CA PHE A 23 -19.47 4.68 6.49
C PHE A 23 -19.36 3.15 6.49
N TYR A 24 -18.46 2.57 5.67
CA TYR A 24 -18.17 1.13 5.70
C TYR A 24 -17.61 0.69 7.05
N ALA A 25 -16.66 1.43 7.63
CA ALA A 25 -16.04 1.12 8.92
C ALA A 25 -17.06 1.11 10.07
N ILE A 26 -17.96 2.10 10.12
CA ILE A 26 -19.03 2.16 11.12
C ILE A 26 -19.96 0.95 10.98
N LYS A 27 -20.34 0.59 9.75
CA LYS A 27 -21.23 -0.54 9.51
C LYS A 27 -20.55 -1.89 9.80
N LEU A 28 -19.26 -2.03 9.47
CA LEU A 28 -18.45 -3.20 9.83
C LEU A 28 -18.39 -3.36 11.34
N ARG A 29 -18.11 -2.29 12.09
CA ARG A 29 -18.10 -2.32 13.56
C ARG A 29 -19.43 -2.78 14.14
N SER A 30 -20.55 -2.34 13.55
CA SER A 30 -21.89 -2.74 14.00
C SER A 30 -22.19 -4.21 13.75
N LYS A 31 -21.71 -4.81 12.65
CA LYS A 31 -22.01 -6.20 12.28
C LYS A 31 -20.98 -7.21 12.80
N TYR A 32 -19.71 -6.80 12.93
CA TYR A 32 -18.58 -7.66 13.29
C TYR A 32 -17.74 -7.03 14.41
N HIS A 33 -18.36 -6.72 15.54
CA HIS A 33 -17.70 -5.99 16.64
C HIS A 33 -16.45 -6.67 17.20
N GLU A 34 -16.43 -8.01 17.27
CA GLU A 34 -15.30 -8.76 17.82
C GLU A 34 -14.13 -8.95 16.84
N GLU A 35 -14.41 -8.97 15.54
CA GLU A 35 -13.42 -9.26 14.51
C GLU A 35 -12.84 -8.00 13.87
N HIS A 36 -13.58 -6.89 13.90
CA HIS A 36 -13.21 -5.65 13.22
C HIS A 36 -12.35 -4.73 14.10
N ASN A 37 -11.11 -4.45 13.68
CA ASN A 37 -10.32 -3.38 14.28
C ASN A 37 -10.78 -2.00 13.78
N PHE A 38 -11.71 -1.40 14.54
CA PHE A 38 -12.25 -0.08 14.22
C PHE A 38 -11.19 1.02 14.25
N TYR A 39 -10.20 0.92 15.14
CA TYR A 39 -9.16 1.95 15.29
C TYR A 39 -8.30 2.07 14.03
N ASN A 40 -7.86 0.93 13.48
CA ASN A 40 -7.13 0.89 12.20
C ASN A 40 -7.96 1.43 11.03
N SER A 41 -9.27 1.21 11.06
CA SER A 41 -10.17 1.69 10.02
C SER A 41 -10.32 3.22 10.07
N ILE A 42 -10.44 3.80 11.27
CA ILE A 42 -10.42 5.26 11.45
C ILE A 42 -9.10 5.87 11.00
N LEU A 43 -7.96 5.26 11.38
CA LEU A 43 -6.65 5.74 10.92
C LEU A 43 -6.54 5.70 9.39
N THR A 44 -7.01 4.63 8.75
CA THR A 44 -7.03 4.52 7.28
C THR A 44 -7.88 5.62 6.65
N VAL A 45 -9.05 5.94 7.21
CA VAL A 45 -9.90 7.06 6.75
C VAL A 45 -9.18 8.40 6.88
N ILE A 46 -8.51 8.64 8.01
CA ILE A 46 -7.71 9.85 8.23
C ILE A 46 -6.61 9.94 7.17
N LEU A 47 -5.91 8.84 6.89
CA LEU A 47 -4.88 8.80 5.85
C LEU A 47 -5.43 9.11 4.46
N TRP A 48 -6.63 8.65 4.10
CA TRP A 48 -7.30 9.03 2.85
C TRP A 48 -7.52 10.54 2.74
N ILE A 49 -8.05 11.15 3.81
CA ILE A 49 -8.31 12.59 3.86
C ILE A 49 -7.00 13.37 3.75
N ILE A 50 -5.98 12.98 4.53
CA ILE A 50 -4.68 13.66 4.49
C ILE A 50 -4.03 13.49 3.12
N ALA A 51 -4.03 12.30 2.52
CA ALA A 51 -3.53 12.07 1.16
C ALA A 51 -4.20 13.03 0.15
N GLY A 52 -5.53 13.17 0.21
CA GLY A 52 -6.25 14.13 -0.62
C GLY A 52 -5.80 15.57 -0.38
N LEU A 53 -5.63 15.98 0.87
CA LEU A 53 -5.24 17.35 1.24
C LEU A 53 -3.78 17.68 0.89
N ILE A 54 -2.86 16.72 0.99
CA ILE A 54 -1.43 16.95 0.70
C ILE A 54 -1.12 16.92 -0.81
N TYR A 55 -1.95 16.25 -1.62
CA TYR A 55 -1.67 16.06 -3.05
C TYR A 55 -1.32 17.37 -3.83
N PRO A 56 -2.06 18.48 -3.65
CA PRO A 56 -1.72 19.76 -4.28
C PRO A 56 -0.30 20.27 -3.97
N PHE A 57 0.25 19.91 -2.80
CA PHE A 57 1.54 20.41 -2.33
C PHE A 57 2.74 19.67 -2.91
N PHE A 58 2.55 18.49 -3.51
CA PHE A 58 3.64 17.80 -4.20
C PHE A 58 4.07 18.52 -5.48
N PHE A 59 3.22 19.42 -5.99
CA PHE A 59 3.41 20.13 -7.24
C PHE A 59 3.67 21.63 -6.99
N TRP A 60 4.79 21.96 -6.34
CA TRP A 60 5.15 23.35 -6.00
C TRP A 60 5.64 24.18 -7.22
N SER A 61 6.26 23.57 -8.23
CA SER A 61 6.97 24.32 -9.28
C SER A 61 6.05 25.11 -10.22
N ASN A 62 6.35 26.39 -10.44
CA ASN A 62 5.56 27.32 -11.27
C ASN A 62 5.97 27.33 -12.75
N GLN A 63 6.63 26.27 -13.24
CA GLN A 63 7.04 26.16 -14.64
C GLN A 63 5.85 25.74 -15.52
N GLY A 64 5.67 26.37 -16.68
CA GLY A 64 4.51 26.13 -17.57
C GLY A 64 4.33 24.66 -18.00
N ASN A 65 5.44 23.95 -18.25
CA ASN A 65 5.40 22.51 -18.60
C ASN A 65 4.88 21.64 -17.45
N PHE A 66 5.01 22.12 -16.21
CA PHE A 66 4.55 21.39 -15.02
C PHE A 66 3.02 21.34 -14.91
N THR A 67 2.33 22.38 -15.38
CA THR A 67 0.86 22.42 -15.44
C THR A 67 0.30 21.31 -16.33
N TRP A 68 0.99 20.98 -17.43
CA TRP A 68 0.61 19.87 -18.31
C TRP A 68 0.66 18.52 -17.58
N TYR A 69 1.78 18.20 -16.93
CA TYR A 69 1.92 16.95 -16.17
C TYR A 69 0.95 16.86 -14.98
N LEU A 70 0.66 17.99 -14.34
CA LEU A 70 -0.33 18.06 -13.27
C LEU A 70 -1.75 17.76 -13.78
N THR A 71 -2.11 18.34 -14.92
CA THR A 71 -3.39 18.08 -15.60
C THR A 71 -3.48 16.62 -16.01
N LEU A 72 -2.40 16.07 -16.55
CA LEU A 72 -2.32 14.67 -16.95
C LEU A 72 -2.46 13.74 -15.74
N SER A 73 -1.75 14.00 -14.64
CA SER A 73 -1.86 13.23 -13.38
C SER A 73 -3.29 13.25 -12.86
N THR A 74 -3.91 14.42 -12.82
CA THR A 74 -5.31 14.60 -12.41
C THR A 74 -6.27 13.83 -13.32
N PHE A 75 -6.06 13.88 -14.64
CA PHE A 75 -6.86 13.12 -15.61
C PHE A 75 -6.76 11.61 -15.35
N PHE A 76 -5.54 11.09 -15.15
CA PHE A 76 -5.33 9.67 -14.86
C PHE A 76 -6.03 9.24 -13.56
N ILE A 77 -5.88 10.02 -12.49
CA ILE A 77 -6.41 9.70 -11.16
C ILE A 77 -7.94 9.86 -11.12
N CYS A 78 -8.48 10.97 -11.62
CA CYS A 78 -9.89 11.32 -11.44
C CYS A 78 -10.81 10.81 -12.56
N ILE A 79 -10.29 10.57 -13.76
CA ILE A 79 -11.10 10.19 -14.92
C ILE A 79 -10.75 8.78 -15.37
N LEU A 80 -9.49 8.55 -15.76
CA LEU A 80 -9.12 7.26 -16.34
C LEU A 80 -9.30 6.11 -15.35
N MET A 81 -8.81 6.25 -14.11
CA MET A 81 -8.92 5.17 -13.13
C MET A 81 -10.37 4.82 -12.75
N PRO A 82 -11.22 5.77 -12.35
CA PRO A 82 -12.62 5.48 -12.08
C PRO A 82 -13.34 4.86 -13.28
N CYS A 83 -13.04 5.33 -14.50
CA CYS A 83 -13.58 4.74 -15.73
C CYS A 83 -13.13 3.28 -15.92
N LEU A 84 -11.84 2.98 -15.71
CA LEU A 84 -11.32 1.61 -15.80
C LEU A 84 -11.95 0.69 -14.74
N ILE A 85 -12.07 1.15 -13.50
CA ILE A 85 -12.74 0.41 -12.42
C ILE A 85 -14.19 0.12 -12.80
N PHE A 86 -14.92 1.13 -13.28
CA PHE A 86 -16.29 0.99 -13.75
C PHE A 86 -16.39 -0.01 -14.90
N LEU A 87 -15.51 0.07 -15.90
CA LEU A 87 -15.48 -0.85 -17.04
C LEU A 87 -15.21 -2.29 -16.60
N ILE A 88 -14.30 -2.51 -15.64
CA ILE A 88 -14.03 -3.85 -15.08
C ILE A 88 -15.29 -4.41 -14.42
N ILE A 89 -15.94 -3.62 -13.56
CA ILE A 89 -17.16 -4.05 -12.85
C ILE A 89 -18.31 -4.29 -13.84
N PHE A 90 -18.50 -3.38 -14.80
CA PHE A 90 -19.50 -3.50 -15.85
C PHE A 90 -19.28 -4.76 -16.70
N TYR A 91 -18.02 -5.05 -17.05
CA TYR A 91 -17.66 -6.26 -17.78
C TYR A 91 -18.00 -7.53 -16.99
N GLN A 92 -17.64 -7.58 -15.71
CA GLN A 92 -17.97 -8.71 -14.82
C GLN A 92 -19.49 -8.92 -14.74
N TYR A 93 -20.26 -7.85 -14.58
CA TYR A 93 -21.71 -7.92 -14.52
C TYR A 93 -22.32 -8.37 -15.87
N ARG A 94 -21.98 -7.71 -16.97
CA ARG A 94 -22.68 -7.86 -18.25
C ARG A 94 -22.29 -9.11 -19.02
N PHE A 95 -21.01 -9.49 -18.98
CA PHE A 95 -20.45 -10.55 -19.84
C PHE A 95 -20.09 -11.83 -19.10
N ILE A 96 -19.74 -11.77 -17.81
CA ILE A 96 -19.37 -12.98 -17.05
C ILE A 96 -20.58 -13.53 -16.30
N LEU A 97 -21.21 -12.72 -15.45
CA LEU A 97 -22.28 -13.20 -14.57
C LEU A 97 -23.58 -13.46 -15.31
N ARG A 98 -23.96 -12.59 -16.25
CA ARG A 98 -25.18 -12.82 -17.05
C ARG A 98 -25.12 -14.13 -17.87
N ASN A 99 -23.93 -14.55 -18.27
CA ASN A 99 -23.73 -15.76 -19.07
C ASN A 99 -23.57 -17.02 -18.21
N ASN A 100 -23.18 -16.88 -16.94
CA ASN A 100 -22.98 -18.00 -16.00
C ASN A 100 -23.52 -17.61 -14.60
N PRO A 101 -24.84 -17.71 -14.38
CA PRO A 101 -25.46 -17.29 -13.12
C PRO A 101 -24.95 -18.09 -11.91
N ASP A 102 -24.52 -19.34 -12.11
CA ASP A 102 -23.96 -20.19 -11.04
C ASP A 102 -22.70 -19.57 -10.41
N LEU A 103 -21.94 -18.77 -11.16
CA LEU A 103 -20.78 -18.05 -10.62
C LEU A 103 -21.15 -17.07 -9.51
N GLN A 104 -22.39 -16.58 -9.46
CA GLN A 104 -22.85 -15.71 -8.38
C GLN A 104 -22.94 -16.47 -7.05
N LEU A 105 -23.34 -17.74 -7.10
CA LEU A 105 -23.40 -18.62 -5.94
C LEU A 105 -21.99 -19.05 -5.50
N GLU A 106 -21.11 -19.33 -6.47
CA GLU A 106 -19.72 -19.68 -6.18
C GLU A 106 -18.93 -18.51 -5.58
N ARG A 107 -19.11 -17.29 -6.13
CA ARG A 107 -18.42 -16.07 -5.69
C ARG A 107 -19.19 -15.36 -4.59
N ASN A 108 -19.57 -16.09 -3.54
CA ASN A 108 -20.14 -15.53 -2.33
C ASN A 108 -19.07 -15.40 -1.23
N ILE A 109 -19.26 -14.48 -0.29
CA ILE A 109 -18.40 -14.30 0.87
C ILE A 109 -18.35 -15.58 1.71
N GLU A 110 -19.46 -16.31 1.87
CA GLU A 110 -19.49 -17.55 2.64
C GLU A 110 -18.58 -18.63 2.04
N THR A 111 -18.67 -18.83 0.73
CA THR A 111 -17.79 -19.74 -0.02
C THR A 111 -16.34 -19.31 0.11
N PHE A 112 -16.08 -18.00 0.01
CA PHE A 112 -14.74 -17.43 0.16
C PHE A 112 -14.16 -17.66 1.57
N LEU A 113 -14.96 -17.44 2.62
CA LEU A 113 -14.56 -17.65 4.01
C LEU A 113 -14.34 -19.14 4.31
N LYS A 114 -15.18 -20.03 3.75
CA LYS A 114 -15.00 -21.48 3.88
C LYS A 114 -13.66 -21.95 3.32
N VAL A 115 -13.24 -21.42 2.17
CA VAL A 115 -11.91 -21.71 1.59
C VAL A 115 -10.78 -21.28 2.54
N PHE A 116 -10.94 -20.16 3.24
CA PHE A 116 -9.99 -19.72 4.25
C PHE A 116 -9.94 -20.65 5.46
N ASP A 117 -11.09 -21.04 5.98
CA ASP A 117 -11.20 -21.88 7.18
C ASP A 117 -10.66 -23.29 6.90
N GLU A 118 -10.95 -23.86 5.72
CA GLU A 118 -10.38 -25.12 5.27
C GLU A 118 -8.85 -25.05 5.13
N LYS A 119 -8.33 -23.97 4.56
CA LYS A 119 -6.88 -23.73 4.46
C LYS A 119 -6.25 -23.60 5.85
N GLN A 120 -6.87 -22.87 6.77
CA GLN A 120 -6.36 -22.68 8.14
C GLN A 120 -6.40 -23.97 8.97
N ASN A 121 -7.44 -24.79 8.81
CA ASN A 121 -7.54 -26.10 9.47
C ASN A 121 -6.46 -27.07 8.97
N ARG A 122 -6.10 -27.03 7.68
CA ARG A 122 -4.93 -27.77 7.16
C ARG A 122 -3.60 -27.25 7.73
N ILE A 123 -3.50 -25.96 8.06
CA ILE A 123 -2.27 -25.33 8.57
C ILE A 123 -2.02 -25.65 10.05
N LYS A 124 -3.05 -25.86 10.86
CA LYS A 124 -2.90 -26.26 12.28
C LYS A 124 -2.09 -27.56 12.50
N GLY A 125 -1.82 -28.33 11.43
CA GLY A 125 -0.94 -29.50 11.45
C GLY A 125 0.54 -29.29 11.08
N GLY A 126 1.00 -28.09 10.66
CA GLY A 126 2.40 -27.91 10.21
C GLY A 126 2.92 -26.48 10.12
N ARG A 127 4.05 -26.21 10.82
CA ARG A 127 4.79 -24.92 10.86
C ARG A 127 5.23 -24.38 9.48
N SER A 128 5.37 -25.24 8.47
CA SER A 128 5.91 -24.86 7.15
C SER A 128 4.95 -24.07 6.26
N CYS A 129 3.64 -24.18 6.49
CA CYS A 129 2.63 -23.58 5.62
C CYS A 129 2.34 -22.09 5.95
N ASP A 130 2.54 -21.69 7.21
CA ASP A 130 2.44 -20.29 7.65
C ASP A 130 3.52 -19.41 6.98
N LEU A 131 4.74 -19.95 6.87
CA LEU A 131 5.86 -19.28 6.23
C LEU A 131 5.65 -19.04 4.72
N LYS A 132 4.98 -19.96 4.00
CA LYS A 132 4.66 -19.78 2.58
C LYS A 132 3.61 -18.68 2.36
N THR A 133 2.60 -18.62 3.22
CA THR A 133 1.57 -17.58 3.16
C THR A 133 2.17 -16.22 3.50
N ASP A 134 3.03 -16.17 4.53
CA ASP A 134 3.72 -14.93 4.90
C ASP A 134 4.69 -14.46 3.80
N LEU A 135 5.44 -15.37 3.18
CA LEU A 135 6.29 -15.04 2.01
C LEU A 135 5.49 -14.44 0.85
N HIS A 136 4.36 -15.04 0.48
CA HIS A 136 3.53 -14.51 -0.61
C HIS A 136 2.97 -13.13 -0.26
N ARG A 137 2.52 -12.97 1.00
CA ARG A 137 2.04 -11.70 1.52
C ARG A 137 3.13 -10.64 1.48
N LYS A 138 4.30 -10.88 2.07
CA LYS A 138 5.42 -9.92 2.05
C LYS A 138 5.89 -9.64 0.63
N GLY A 139 5.90 -10.64 -0.24
CA GLY A 139 6.17 -10.49 -1.67
C GLY A 139 5.22 -9.51 -2.37
N SER A 140 3.92 -9.53 -2.08
CA SER A 140 2.99 -8.55 -2.66
C SER A 140 3.20 -7.14 -2.15
N HIS A 141 3.75 -6.96 -0.94
CA HIS A 141 4.09 -5.63 -0.41
C HIS A 141 5.39 -5.08 -1.03
N LEU A 142 6.24 -5.92 -1.65
CA LEU A 142 7.40 -5.45 -2.40
C LEU A 142 7.04 -4.79 -3.73
N ILE A 143 5.86 -5.10 -4.30
CA ILE A 143 5.44 -4.60 -5.61
C ILE A 143 5.38 -3.06 -5.62
N PRO A 144 4.70 -2.38 -4.66
CA PRO A 144 4.73 -0.91 -4.58
C PRO A 144 6.14 -0.32 -4.52
N ALA A 145 7.00 -0.84 -3.64
CA ALA A 145 8.36 -0.33 -3.47
C ALA A 145 9.21 -0.54 -4.74
N GLY A 146 9.09 -1.71 -5.37
CA GLY A 146 9.77 -2.02 -6.63
C GLY A 146 9.31 -1.11 -7.78
N ILE A 147 8.01 -0.83 -7.89
CA ILE A 147 7.47 0.11 -8.89
C ILE A 147 8.03 1.52 -8.67
N ILE A 148 8.06 2.01 -7.42
CA ILE A 148 8.62 3.32 -7.08
C ILE A 148 10.07 3.45 -7.57
N ILE A 149 10.91 2.46 -7.23
CA ILE A 149 12.33 2.46 -7.59
C ILE A 149 12.49 2.39 -9.11
N LEU A 150 11.74 1.51 -9.77
CA LEU A 150 11.79 1.35 -11.22
C LEU A 150 11.38 2.63 -11.95
N LEU A 151 10.29 3.28 -11.53
CA LEU A 151 9.83 4.54 -12.11
C LEU A 151 10.85 5.67 -11.89
N TRP A 152 11.48 5.72 -10.71
CA TRP A 152 12.54 6.69 -10.45
C TRP A 152 13.76 6.47 -11.34
N ILE A 153 14.26 5.23 -11.40
CA ILE A 153 15.42 4.87 -12.22
C ILE A 153 15.16 5.19 -13.68
N PHE A 154 13.98 4.83 -14.17
CA PHE A 154 13.54 5.16 -15.52
C PHE A 154 13.54 6.67 -15.75
N ALA A 155 12.95 7.46 -14.85
CA ALA A 155 12.83 8.90 -15.05
C ALA A 155 14.17 9.65 -15.01
N VAL A 156 15.06 9.30 -14.07
CA VAL A 156 16.34 10.02 -13.89
C VAL A 156 17.42 9.49 -14.82
N TYR A 157 17.65 8.18 -14.85
CA TYR A 157 18.79 7.64 -15.60
C TYR A 157 18.46 7.35 -17.06
N VAL A 158 17.25 6.89 -17.37
CA VAL A 158 16.88 6.56 -18.76
C VAL A 158 16.35 7.78 -19.50
N TRP A 159 15.30 8.41 -18.96
CA TRP A 159 14.59 9.52 -19.61
C TRP A 159 15.42 10.80 -19.66
N GLU A 160 15.97 11.26 -18.53
CA GLU A 160 16.86 12.43 -18.50
C GLU A 160 18.28 12.08 -18.91
N GLY A 161 18.89 11.03 -18.33
CA GLY A 161 20.28 10.67 -18.60
C GLY A 161 20.56 10.22 -20.04
N ILE A 162 20.00 9.07 -20.45
CA ILE A 162 20.32 8.44 -21.74
C ILE A 162 19.59 9.14 -22.89
N TRP A 163 18.28 9.38 -22.73
CA TRP A 163 17.44 9.90 -23.81
C TRP A 163 17.46 11.44 -23.91
N LYS A 164 17.96 12.15 -22.89
CA LYS A 164 18.03 13.63 -22.84
C LYS A 164 16.70 14.30 -23.15
N VAL A 165 15.60 13.68 -22.73
CA VAL A 165 14.24 14.14 -23.06
C VAL A 165 13.90 15.43 -22.30
N ASN A 166 14.63 15.72 -21.23
CA ASN A 166 14.60 17.01 -20.52
C ASN A 166 14.89 18.19 -21.46
N ASP A 167 15.74 18.02 -22.48
CA ASP A 167 16.08 19.08 -23.44
C ASP A 167 14.90 19.39 -24.39
N ILE A 168 14.02 18.42 -24.60
CA ILE A 168 12.84 18.52 -25.48
C ILE A 168 11.62 18.99 -24.70
N TRP A 169 11.37 18.41 -23.54
CA TRP A 169 10.15 18.64 -22.74
C TRP A 169 10.35 19.63 -21.60
N GLY A 170 11.58 20.11 -21.36
CA GLY A 170 11.89 21.12 -20.34
C GLY A 170 11.58 20.69 -18.90
N ILE A 171 11.51 19.39 -18.61
CA ILE A 171 11.29 18.85 -17.27
C ILE A 171 12.45 17.94 -16.89
N SER A 172 13.01 18.12 -15.69
CA SER A 172 14.04 17.21 -15.19
C SER A 172 13.46 15.82 -14.89
N GLY A 173 14.30 14.80 -14.97
CA GLY A 173 13.95 13.43 -14.65
C GLY A 173 13.46 13.28 -13.21
N MET A 174 13.95 14.10 -12.28
CA MET A 174 13.46 14.12 -10.90
C MET A 174 11.98 14.54 -10.81
N TYR A 175 11.58 15.62 -11.51
CA TYR A 175 10.19 16.07 -11.52
C TYR A 175 9.29 15.09 -12.28
N PHE A 176 9.79 14.54 -13.40
CA PHE A 176 9.06 13.53 -14.16
C PHE A 176 8.87 12.24 -13.34
N GLY A 177 9.90 11.80 -12.60
CA GLY A 177 9.83 10.67 -11.69
C GLY A 177 8.81 10.87 -10.58
N ARG A 178 8.78 12.06 -9.96
CA ARG A 178 7.75 12.43 -8.99
C ARG A 178 6.35 12.36 -9.59
N PHE A 179 6.16 12.91 -10.79
CA PHE A 179 4.90 12.82 -11.52
C PHE A 179 4.46 11.36 -11.73
N LEU A 180 5.36 10.49 -12.21
CA LEU A 180 5.05 9.08 -12.45
C LEU A 180 4.68 8.34 -11.15
N ILE A 181 5.49 8.51 -10.10
CA ILE A 181 5.29 7.84 -8.82
C ILE A 181 3.97 8.30 -8.17
N LEU A 182 3.68 9.60 -8.16
CA LEU A 182 2.43 10.13 -7.60
C LEU A 182 1.21 9.64 -8.39
N THR A 183 1.28 9.71 -9.72
CA THR A 183 0.18 9.27 -10.58
C THR A 183 -0.11 7.78 -10.40
N ALA A 184 0.94 6.95 -10.42
CA ALA A 184 0.81 5.51 -10.20
C ALA A 184 0.35 5.17 -8.77
N GLY A 185 0.91 5.84 -7.77
CA GLY A 185 0.59 5.63 -6.36
C GLY A 185 -0.87 5.98 -6.03
N TYR A 186 -1.33 7.18 -6.39
CA TYR A 186 -2.70 7.63 -6.16
C TYR A 186 -3.70 6.79 -6.98
N SER A 187 -3.36 6.43 -8.21
CA SER A 187 -4.17 5.51 -9.02
C SER A 187 -4.27 4.12 -8.37
N GLY A 188 -3.16 3.59 -7.85
CA GLY A 188 -3.12 2.32 -7.13
C GLY A 188 -3.98 2.34 -5.87
N ILE A 189 -3.91 3.42 -5.08
CA ILE A 189 -4.76 3.64 -3.91
C ILE A 189 -6.25 3.57 -4.29
N LEU A 190 -6.66 4.21 -5.40
CA LEU A 190 -8.04 4.14 -5.90
C LEU A 190 -8.44 2.72 -6.32
N ILE A 191 -7.58 1.99 -7.05
CA ILE A 191 -7.87 0.62 -7.48
C ILE A 191 -8.11 -0.29 -6.27
N PHE A 192 -7.19 -0.27 -5.30
CA PHE A 192 -7.31 -1.12 -4.12
C PHE A 192 -8.42 -0.64 -3.17
N GLY A 193 -8.68 0.67 -3.09
CA GLY A 193 -9.83 1.22 -2.36
C GLY A 193 -11.17 0.80 -2.96
N ALA A 194 -11.29 0.80 -4.29
CA ALA A 194 -12.47 0.28 -4.99
C ALA A 194 -12.63 -1.24 -4.77
N LEU A 195 -11.52 -2.00 -4.80
CA LEU A 195 -11.53 -3.41 -4.45
C LEU A 195 -12.06 -3.64 -3.03
N ASP A 196 -11.67 -2.80 -2.07
CA ASP A 196 -12.19 -2.85 -0.71
C ASP A 196 -13.68 -2.54 -0.64
N MET A 197 -14.18 -1.53 -1.37
CA MET A 197 -15.61 -1.21 -1.41
C MET A 197 -16.43 -2.38 -1.99
N VAL A 198 -15.97 -3.00 -3.09
CA VAL A 198 -16.65 -4.16 -3.69
C VAL A 198 -16.56 -5.38 -2.74
N ARG A 199 -15.38 -5.65 -2.18
CA ARG A 199 -15.15 -6.77 -1.27
C ARG A 199 -15.90 -6.65 0.03
N LEU A 200 -16.05 -5.46 0.59
CA LEU A 200 -16.77 -5.25 1.85
C LEU A 200 -18.27 -5.02 1.62
N SER A 201 -18.74 -5.00 0.37
CA SER A 201 -20.15 -4.79 0.06
C SER A 201 -21.09 -5.86 0.63
N PHE A 202 -20.59 -7.03 1.04
CA PHE A 202 -21.39 -8.07 1.71
C PHE A 202 -22.02 -7.60 3.03
N ILE A 203 -21.53 -6.52 3.63
CA ILE A 203 -22.17 -5.92 4.80
C ILE A 203 -23.53 -5.28 4.46
N PHE A 204 -23.81 -5.04 3.18
CA PHE A 204 -25.08 -4.52 2.67
C PHE A 204 -25.89 -5.65 2.01
N GLU A 205 -26.76 -6.31 2.78
CA GLU A 205 -27.57 -7.45 2.31
C GLU A 205 -28.32 -7.16 1.01
N ASN A 206 -28.95 -5.98 0.90
CA ASN A 206 -29.73 -5.60 -0.30
C ASN A 206 -28.88 -5.03 -1.46
N ARG A 207 -27.57 -4.84 -1.28
CA ARG A 207 -26.68 -4.20 -2.28
C ARG A 207 -25.32 -4.90 -2.37
N ASN A 208 -25.29 -6.21 -2.12
CA ASN A 208 -24.07 -7.00 -2.15
C ASN A 208 -23.59 -7.17 -3.59
N ILE A 209 -22.41 -6.62 -3.88
CA ILE A 209 -21.74 -6.70 -5.18
C ILE A 209 -20.44 -7.50 -5.12
N PHE A 210 -20.19 -8.26 -4.05
CA PHE A 210 -18.98 -9.06 -3.85
C PHE A 210 -18.70 -10.02 -5.01
N HIS A 211 -19.76 -10.61 -5.57
CA HIS A 211 -19.70 -11.53 -6.69
C HIS A 211 -19.16 -10.91 -7.99
N LEU A 212 -19.09 -9.58 -8.08
CA LEU A 212 -18.47 -8.85 -9.19
C LEU A 212 -16.93 -8.88 -9.17
N ILE A 213 -16.30 -9.36 -8.09
CA ILE A 213 -14.84 -9.48 -8.04
C ILE A 213 -14.37 -10.51 -9.07
N PRO A 214 -13.37 -10.19 -9.92
CA PRO A 214 -12.82 -11.17 -10.86
C PRO A 214 -12.22 -12.37 -10.12
N GLY A 215 -12.50 -13.59 -10.59
CA GLY A 215 -12.05 -14.82 -9.90
C GLY A 215 -10.53 -14.90 -9.66
N LYS A 216 -9.71 -14.42 -10.61
CA LYS A 216 -8.24 -14.35 -10.42
C LYS A 216 -7.85 -13.41 -9.28
N VAL A 217 -8.56 -12.30 -9.11
CA VAL A 217 -8.35 -11.36 -7.99
C VAL A 217 -8.76 -12.02 -6.69
N LEU A 218 -9.89 -12.72 -6.65
CA LEU A 218 -10.35 -13.47 -5.48
C LEU A 218 -9.34 -14.54 -5.04
N ILE A 219 -8.77 -15.29 -5.99
CA ILE A 219 -7.70 -16.27 -5.72
C ILE A 219 -6.43 -15.59 -5.22
N SER A 220 -6.09 -14.41 -5.73
CA SER A 220 -4.94 -13.64 -5.24
C SER A 220 -5.16 -13.20 -3.79
N LEU A 221 -6.34 -12.66 -3.48
CA LEU A 221 -6.72 -12.24 -2.13
C LEU A 221 -6.68 -13.41 -1.14
N SER A 222 -7.18 -14.59 -1.54
CA SER A 222 -7.14 -15.78 -0.67
C SER A 222 -5.72 -16.31 -0.38
N LYS A 223 -4.74 -15.92 -1.20
CA LYS A 223 -3.33 -16.23 -0.98
C LYS A 223 -2.61 -15.17 -0.16
N SER A 224 -2.98 -13.90 -0.26
CA SER A 224 -2.27 -12.79 0.37
C SER A 224 -2.84 -12.36 1.73
N MET A 225 -4.13 -12.55 1.97
CA MET A 225 -4.80 -12.04 3.18
C MET A 225 -4.81 -13.05 4.33
N LYS A 226 -4.91 -12.56 5.57
CA LYS A 226 -5.22 -13.37 6.75
C LYS A 226 -6.73 -13.38 7.02
N ARG A 227 -7.24 -14.40 7.73
CA ARG A 227 -8.68 -14.55 8.04
C ARG A 227 -9.31 -13.32 8.70
N LYS A 228 -8.58 -12.70 9.63
CA LYS A 228 -9.03 -11.47 10.34
C LYS A 228 -9.12 -10.25 9.40
N GLU A 229 -8.30 -10.21 8.36
CA GLU A 229 -8.26 -9.11 7.39
C GLU A 229 -9.47 -9.13 6.43
N ASN A 230 -10.29 -10.19 6.44
CA ASN A 230 -11.53 -10.25 5.67
C ASN A 230 -12.57 -9.22 6.14
N PHE A 231 -12.43 -8.73 7.38
CA PHE A 231 -13.32 -7.72 7.97
C PHE A 231 -12.61 -6.37 8.18
N GLU A 232 -11.44 -6.17 7.60
CA GLU A 232 -10.65 -4.93 7.69
C GLU A 232 -10.27 -4.46 6.29
N PHE A 233 -9.87 -3.20 6.10
CA PHE A 233 -9.33 -2.73 4.82
C PHE A 233 -8.03 -3.45 4.43
N ILE A 234 -7.80 -3.62 3.13
CA ILE A 234 -6.64 -4.34 2.58
C ILE A 234 -5.36 -3.56 2.89
N LYS A 235 -4.38 -4.25 3.46
CA LYS A 235 -3.10 -3.68 3.93
C LYS A 235 -2.32 -2.90 2.86
N PRO A 236 -2.23 -3.36 1.59
CA PRO A 236 -1.69 -2.57 0.49
C PRO A 236 -2.23 -1.12 0.37
N VAL A 237 -3.53 -0.88 0.59
CA VAL A 237 -4.11 0.48 0.54
C VAL A 237 -3.51 1.33 1.65
N THR A 238 -3.55 0.78 2.86
CA THR A 238 -3.06 1.43 4.07
C THR A 238 -1.57 1.77 3.98
N LEU A 239 -0.76 0.83 3.47
CA LEU A 239 0.67 1.05 3.24
C LEU A 239 0.92 2.19 2.22
N ALA A 240 0.22 2.16 1.08
CA ALA A 240 0.38 3.18 0.05
C ALA A 240 -0.07 4.57 0.51
N LEU A 241 -1.11 4.65 1.33
CA LEU A 241 -1.55 5.90 1.96
C LEU A 241 -0.52 6.45 2.95
N SER A 242 0.10 5.59 3.76
CA SER A 242 1.20 6.02 4.63
C SER A 242 2.40 6.53 3.84
N PHE A 243 2.72 5.90 2.70
CA PHE A 243 3.74 6.41 1.77
C PHE A 243 3.40 7.80 1.22
N ALA A 244 2.13 8.12 1.00
CA ALA A 244 1.76 9.47 0.55
C ALA A 244 2.21 10.55 1.55
N LEU A 245 2.10 10.31 2.86
CA LEU A 245 2.52 11.27 3.88
C LEU A 245 4.02 11.60 3.82
N ILE A 246 4.83 10.56 3.63
CA ILE A 246 6.29 10.69 3.65
C ILE A 246 6.88 11.01 2.27
N PHE A 247 6.06 11.10 1.21
CA PHE A 247 6.54 11.38 -0.15
C PHE A 247 7.17 12.77 -0.30
N SER A 248 6.84 13.71 0.59
CA SER A 248 7.45 15.06 0.61
C SER A 248 8.93 15.06 0.99
N PHE A 249 9.42 14.00 1.63
CA PHE A 249 10.84 13.87 2.00
C PHE A 249 11.72 13.63 0.76
N PRO A 250 13.04 13.83 0.87
CA PRO A 250 13.98 13.45 -0.19
C PRO A 250 13.75 12.00 -0.63
N ILE A 251 13.88 11.73 -1.93
CA ILE A 251 13.54 10.43 -2.51
C ILE A 251 14.35 9.29 -1.85
N SER A 252 15.57 9.56 -1.43
CA SER A 252 16.46 8.62 -0.74
C SER A 252 15.89 8.19 0.61
N ILE A 253 15.32 9.12 1.38
CA ILE A 253 14.62 8.86 2.64
C ILE A 253 13.30 8.14 2.37
N PHE A 254 12.51 8.61 1.42
CA PHE A 254 11.24 7.98 1.04
C PHE A 254 11.43 6.52 0.60
N ALA A 255 12.40 6.26 -0.29
CA ALA A 255 12.72 4.92 -0.76
C ALA A 255 13.25 4.03 0.37
N SER A 256 14.06 4.57 1.28
CA SER A 256 14.51 3.85 2.47
C SER A 256 13.32 3.41 3.33
N ALA A 257 12.42 4.33 3.68
CA ALA A 257 11.23 4.03 4.48
C ALA A 257 10.31 3.02 3.78
N ALA A 258 10.10 3.16 2.47
CA ALA A 258 9.29 2.22 1.69
C ALA A 258 9.90 0.81 1.63
N LEU A 259 11.22 0.70 1.47
CA LEU A 259 11.91 -0.59 1.46
C LEU A 259 12.02 -1.20 2.87
N ILE A 260 12.23 -0.41 3.93
CA ILE A 260 12.22 -0.89 5.31
C ILE A 260 10.84 -1.47 5.66
N SER A 261 9.78 -0.74 5.34
CA SER A 261 8.40 -1.16 5.62
C SER A 261 7.98 -2.44 4.90
N THR A 262 8.70 -2.82 3.83
CA THR A 262 8.34 -3.98 3.00
C THR A 262 9.35 -5.12 3.15
N ILE A 263 10.64 -4.87 2.90
CA ILE A 263 11.72 -5.84 3.05
C ILE A 263 12.15 -5.99 4.50
N GLY A 264 12.35 -4.88 5.23
CA GLY A 264 12.82 -4.92 6.63
C GLY A 264 11.85 -5.66 7.54
N ASP A 265 10.57 -5.27 7.50
CA ASP A 265 9.48 -5.97 8.19
C ASP A 265 9.29 -7.42 7.70
N GLY A 266 9.43 -7.67 6.40
CA GLY A 266 9.45 -9.03 5.84
C GLY A 266 10.57 -9.90 6.42
N ALA A 267 11.79 -9.37 6.48
CA ALA A 267 12.96 -10.06 7.02
C ALA A 267 12.80 -10.35 8.51
N ALA A 268 12.33 -9.37 9.29
CA ALA A 268 12.05 -9.53 10.71
C ALA A 268 11.06 -10.68 10.96
N SER A 269 9.97 -10.73 10.19
CA SER A 269 8.93 -11.75 10.32
C SER A 269 9.43 -13.14 9.89
N ILE A 270 10.03 -13.27 8.71
CA ILE A 270 10.47 -14.57 8.16
C ILE A 270 11.58 -15.19 9.01
N ILE A 271 12.59 -14.40 9.39
CA ILE A 271 13.72 -14.87 10.22
C ILE A 271 13.24 -15.15 11.64
N GLY A 272 12.35 -14.30 12.18
CA GLY A 272 11.72 -14.51 13.47
C GLY A 272 10.91 -15.81 13.54
N LEU A 273 10.09 -16.09 12.53
CA LEU A 273 9.28 -17.33 12.47
C LEU A 273 10.15 -18.59 12.30
N ARG A 274 11.25 -18.49 11.52
CA ARG A 274 12.10 -19.65 11.20
C ARG A 274 13.09 -19.98 12.31
N PHE A 275 13.69 -18.98 12.94
CA PHE A 275 14.80 -19.16 13.88
C PHE A 275 14.50 -18.65 15.29
N GLY A 276 13.48 -17.81 15.46
CA GLY A 276 13.07 -17.24 16.74
C GLY A 276 12.52 -18.27 17.70
N LYS A 277 13.12 -18.36 18.90
CA LYS A 277 12.62 -19.18 20.01
C LYS A 277 12.18 -18.35 21.22
N LYS A 278 12.78 -17.17 21.39
CA LYS A 278 12.56 -16.29 22.55
C LYS A 278 11.75 -15.07 22.13
N HIS A 279 10.52 -14.99 22.63
CA HIS A 279 9.59 -13.90 22.36
C HIS A 279 9.90 -12.69 23.25
N PHE A 280 9.77 -11.49 22.68
CA PHE A 280 9.93 -10.22 23.37
C PHE A 280 9.10 -9.12 22.70
N PRO A 281 8.39 -8.27 23.46
CA PRO A 281 8.00 -8.49 24.85
C PRO A 281 7.21 -9.80 25.00
N LYS A 282 7.11 -10.37 26.22
CA LYS A 282 6.45 -11.67 26.44
C LYS A 282 4.98 -11.73 25.98
N SER A 283 4.36 -10.56 25.79
CA SER A 283 3.00 -10.36 25.32
C SER A 283 2.86 -10.27 23.79
N SER A 284 3.96 -10.38 23.03
CA SER A 284 3.98 -10.28 21.57
C SER A 284 4.49 -11.57 20.92
N ASP A 285 4.03 -11.84 19.70
CA ASP A 285 4.50 -12.94 18.86
C ASP A 285 5.87 -12.64 18.22
N LYS A 286 6.40 -11.42 18.43
CA LYS A 286 7.71 -10.99 17.93
C LYS A 286 8.84 -11.63 18.74
N THR A 287 9.95 -11.94 18.07
CA THR A 287 11.11 -12.63 18.69
C THR A 287 12.34 -11.75 18.66
N ILE A 288 13.27 -11.97 19.61
CA ILE A 288 14.55 -11.23 19.65
C ILE A 288 15.32 -11.40 18.34
N ILE A 289 15.31 -12.61 17.78
CA ILE A 289 15.94 -12.89 16.49
C ILE A 289 15.26 -12.11 15.36
N GLY A 290 13.93 -11.96 15.41
CA GLY A 290 13.18 -11.11 14.49
C GLY A 290 13.61 -9.65 14.56
N TYR A 291 13.75 -9.06 15.76
CA TYR A 291 14.21 -7.67 15.90
C TYR A 291 15.63 -7.46 15.39
N ILE A 292 16.55 -8.38 15.69
CA ILE A 292 17.94 -8.30 15.19
C ILE A 292 17.95 -8.37 13.66
N ALA A 293 17.16 -9.27 13.08
CA ALA A 293 17.04 -9.38 11.63
C ALA A 293 16.43 -8.11 11.00
N GLY A 294 15.37 -7.57 11.60
CA GLY A 294 14.73 -6.33 11.17
C GLY A 294 15.68 -5.13 11.25
N PHE A 295 16.46 -5.03 12.33
CA PHE A 295 17.49 -4.00 12.49
C PHE A 295 18.55 -4.07 11.38
N LEU A 296 19.16 -5.24 11.19
CA LEU A 296 20.22 -5.43 10.20
C LEU A 296 19.71 -5.21 8.77
N ALA A 297 18.50 -5.70 8.46
CA ALA A 297 17.85 -5.48 7.18
C ALA A 297 17.60 -3.98 6.96
N SER A 298 16.99 -3.29 7.93
CA SER A 298 16.66 -1.86 7.83
C SER A 298 17.91 -0.99 7.70
N PHE A 299 18.97 -1.33 8.42
CA PHE A 299 20.27 -0.67 8.34
C PHE A 299 20.88 -0.83 6.94
N GLY A 300 20.97 -2.06 6.43
CA GLY A 300 21.52 -2.34 5.09
C GLY A 300 20.70 -1.71 3.97
N ILE A 301 19.36 -1.76 4.06
CA ILE A 301 18.44 -1.12 3.13
C ILE A 301 18.65 0.39 3.11
N SER A 302 18.76 1.02 4.28
CA SER A 302 18.98 2.46 4.37
C SER A 302 20.31 2.86 3.73
N ILE A 303 21.39 2.12 3.99
CA ILE A 303 22.68 2.36 3.32
C ILE A 303 22.52 2.25 1.81
N PHE A 304 21.89 1.17 1.33
CA PHE A 304 21.71 0.93 -0.10
C PHE A 304 20.90 2.03 -0.78
N ALA A 305 19.75 2.40 -0.21
CA ALA A 305 18.87 3.41 -0.78
C ALA A 305 19.48 4.82 -0.74
N LEU A 306 20.12 5.20 0.39
CA LEU A 306 20.82 6.48 0.49
C LEU A 306 21.99 6.56 -0.49
N TRP A 307 22.78 5.49 -0.62
CA TRP A 307 23.90 5.44 -1.57
C TRP A 307 23.43 5.50 -3.03
N LEU A 308 22.34 4.81 -3.36
CA LEU A 308 21.79 4.77 -4.72
C LEU A 308 21.18 6.12 -5.14
N PHE A 309 20.41 6.75 -4.26
CA PHE A 309 19.62 7.93 -4.61
C PHE A 309 20.25 9.26 -4.18
N GLU A 310 21.24 9.25 -3.29
CA GLU A 310 21.87 10.45 -2.75
C GLU A 310 23.40 10.27 -2.67
N SER A 311 24.02 9.99 -3.82
CA SER A 311 25.45 9.67 -3.92
C SER A 311 26.39 10.81 -3.49
N VAL A 312 25.87 12.03 -3.36
CA VAL A 312 26.62 13.21 -2.90
C VAL A 312 26.79 13.23 -1.38
N LEU A 313 25.98 12.48 -0.63
CA LEU A 313 26.16 12.36 0.82
C LEU A 313 27.44 11.59 1.13
N GLY A 314 28.32 12.20 1.94
CA GLY A 314 29.48 11.50 2.48
C GLY A 314 29.06 10.25 3.25
N PHE A 315 29.83 9.16 3.09
CA PHE A 315 29.51 7.84 3.64
C PHE A 315 29.21 7.84 5.15
N TYR A 316 29.90 8.68 5.93
CA TYR A 316 29.65 8.82 7.36
C TYR A 316 28.22 9.31 7.68
N LYS A 317 27.68 10.24 6.89
CA LYS A 317 26.29 10.72 7.06
C LYS A 317 25.29 9.63 6.73
N ILE A 318 25.57 8.85 5.67
CA ILE A 318 24.76 7.69 5.28
C ILE A 318 24.69 6.70 6.45
N LEU A 319 25.82 6.36 7.06
CA LEU A 319 25.86 5.46 8.22
C LEU A 319 25.04 5.99 9.39
N ILE A 320 25.17 7.28 9.74
CA ILE A 320 24.41 7.89 10.85
C ILE A 320 22.90 7.80 10.58
N ILE A 321 22.45 8.24 9.40
CA ILE A 321 21.02 8.21 9.03
C ILE A 321 20.50 6.76 9.02
N ALA A 322 21.28 5.83 8.47
CA ALA A 322 20.90 4.42 8.43
C ALA A 322 20.78 3.79 9.82
N ILE A 323 21.70 4.09 10.75
CA ILE A 323 21.59 3.63 12.15
C ILE A 323 20.34 4.22 12.78
N CYS A 324 20.10 5.53 12.63
CA CYS A 324 18.90 6.18 13.17
C CYS A 324 17.62 5.52 12.64
N GLY A 325 17.52 5.28 11.33
CA GLY A 325 16.37 4.62 10.73
C GLY A 325 16.15 3.20 11.25
N ALA A 326 17.22 2.39 11.36
CA ALA A 326 17.14 1.03 11.89
C ALA A 326 16.76 0.98 13.37
N VAL A 327 17.29 1.89 14.19
CA VAL A 327 16.90 2.02 15.60
C VAL A 327 15.44 2.42 15.72
N MET A 328 14.97 3.39 14.93
CA MET A 328 13.57 3.81 14.96
C MET A 328 12.62 2.69 14.53
N PHE A 329 12.96 1.93 13.49
CA PHE A 329 12.20 0.75 13.09
C PHE A 329 12.01 -0.23 14.26
N VAL A 330 13.11 -0.62 14.93
CA VAL A 330 13.02 -1.54 16.08
C VAL A 330 12.27 -0.90 17.25
N PHE A 331 12.46 0.39 17.50
CA PHE A 331 11.76 1.10 18.58
C PHE A 331 10.24 1.06 18.39
N ILE A 332 9.76 1.39 17.19
CA ILE A 332 8.34 1.31 16.84
C ILE A 332 7.83 -0.13 16.96
N ASP A 333 8.61 -1.10 16.47
CA ASP A 333 8.26 -2.53 16.51
C ASP A 333 8.12 -3.03 17.97
N LEU A 334 8.96 -2.52 18.88
CA LEU A 334 8.97 -2.83 20.31
C LEU A 334 7.82 -2.21 21.09
N LEU A 335 7.30 -1.04 20.67
CA LEU A 335 6.16 -0.40 21.34
C LEU A 335 4.90 -1.28 21.30
N ASN A 336 4.83 -2.25 20.38
CA ASN A 336 3.74 -3.23 20.26
C ASN A 336 2.35 -2.56 20.32
N LEU A 337 2.23 -1.43 19.64
CA LEU A 337 1.01 -0.65 19.56
C LEU A 337 -0.08 -1.47 18.85
N LYS A 338 -1.34 -1.29 19.24
CA LYS A 338 -2.49 -1.94 18.58
C LYS A 338 -2.88 -1.27 17.26
N ILE A 339 -1.88 -0.79 16.51
CA ILE A 339 -2.03 -0.14 15.21
C ILE A 339 -1.34 -1.03 14.18
N ASP A 340 -1.82 -1.02 12.94
CA ASP A 340 -1.22 -1.77 11.86
C ASP A 340 0.24 -1.39 11.59
N ASP A 341 1.13 -2.38 11.47
CA ASP A 341 2.54 -2.18 11.12
C ASP A 341 2.70 -1.50 9.74
N ASN A 342 1.74 -1.69 8.82
CA ASN A 342 1.74 -1.00 7.52
C ASN A 342 1.40 0.49 7.62
N ILE A 343 0.87 0.95 8.76
CA ILE A 343 0.71 2.38 9.07
C ILE A 343 1.96 2.89 9.77
N LEU A 344 2.41 2.17 10.80
CA LEU A 344 3.45 2.63 11.72
C LEU A 344 4.86 2.56 11.13
N ASN A 345 5.21 1.53 10.37
CA ASN A 345 6.58 1.39 9.88
C ASN A 345 6.99 2.47 8.87
N PRO A 346 6.10 2.93 7.97
CA PRO A 346 6.44 4.03 7.07
C PRO A 346 6.52 5.40 7.73
N ILE A 347 5.66 5.68 8.73
CA ILE A 347 5.51 6.99 9.39
C ILE A 347 6.54 7.12 10.50
#